data_AF-A0A1V5IIM3-F1
#
_entry.id   AF-A0A1V5IIM3-F1
#
_cell.length_a   1.000
_cell.length_b   1.000
_cell.length_c   1.000
_cell.angle_alpha   90.00
_cell.angle_beta   90.00
_cell.angle_gamma   90.00
#
_symmetry.space_group_name_H-M   'P 1'
#
loop_
_entity.id
_entity.type
_entity.pdbx_description
1 polymer ?
#
loop_
_entity_poly.entity_id
_entity_poly.type
_entity_poly.pdbx_seq_one_letter_code
_entity_poly.pdbx_strand_id
1 'polypeptide(L)' 'MFIWTAALERSRWKYGDRSLRYVLLDAGHIAENVALAATALGLGSCQIAAFFDEEAADLLGVDPDEEPVVYMSAVGRPRR' A
#
# COMPACT_ATOMS: atom_id res chain seq x y z
N MET A 1 -0.80 11.01 -3.61
CA MET A 1 -1.14 9.57 -3.67
C MET A 1 -0.09 8.83 -2.89
N PHE A 2 -0.50 7.90 -2.04
CA PHE A 2 0.38 6.97 -1.34
C PHE A 2 0.31 5.63 -2.06
N ILE A 3 1.47 5.01 -2.29
CA ILE A 3 1.59 3.69 -2.90
C ILE A 3 2.51 2.90 -1.98
N TRP A 4 2.06 1.73 -1.54
CA TRP A 4 2.83 0.85 -0.68
C TRP A 4 3.35 -0.33 -1.49
N THR A 5 4.65 -0.53 -1.43
CA THR A 5 5.35 -1.72 -1.91
C THR A 5 5.74 -2.60 -0.72
N ALA A 6 6.06 -3.86 -1.00
CA ALA A 6 6.52 -4.78 0.02
C ALA A 6 7.78 -5.52 -0.42
N ALA A 7 8.93 -5.17 0.14
CA ALA A 7 10.16 -5.95 -0.01
C ALA A 7 10.00 -7.32 0.64
N LEU A 8 9.55 -8.32 -0.13
CA LEU A 8 9.05 -9.60 0.40
C LEU A 8 10.10 -10.35 1.20
N GLU A 9 11.36 -10.29 0.76
CA GLU A 9 12.45 -11.02 1.40
C GLU A 9 12.65 -10.62 2.87
N ARG A 10 12.33 -9.36 3.23
CA ARG A 10 12.41 -8.87 4.63
C ARG A 10 11.45 -9.57 5.58
N SER A 11 10.36 -10.13 5.05
CA SER A 11 9.36 -10.89 5.82
C SER A 11 9.48 -12.39 5.56
N ARG A 12 9.88 -12.79 4.35
CA ARG A 12 9.95 -14.19 3.91
C ARG A 12 11.03 -14.98 4.64
N TRP A 13 12.19 -14.38 4.93
CA TRP A 13 13.27 -15.05 5.66
C TRP A 13 12.82 -15.60 7.02
N LYS A 14 11.86 -14.93 7.69
CA LYS A 14 11.35 -15.31 9.01
C LYS A 14 10.06 -16.10 8.95
N TYR A 15 9.13 -15.73 8.07
CA TYR A 15 7.75 -16.24 8.08
C TYR A 15 7.42 -17.17 6.90
N GLY A 16 8.34 -17.37 5.96
CA GLY A 16 8.12 -18.20 4.77
C GLY A 16 6.86 -17.78 4.01
N ASP A 17 6.04 -18.74 3.62
CA ASP A 17 4.80 -18.51 2.86
C ASP A 17 3.74 -17.68 3.62
N ARG A 18 3.86 -17.57 4.95
CA ARG A 18 2.95 -16.71 5.74
C ARG A 18 3.28 -15.23 5.63
N SER A 19 4.45 -14.87 5.10
CA SER A 19 4.89 -13.48 4.94
C SER A 19 3.87 -12.62 4.20
N LEU A 20 3.29 -13.13 3.10
CA LEU A 20 2.29 -12.40 2.32
C LEU A 20 1.07 -11.99 3.16
N ARG A 21 0.59 -12.88 4.03
CA ARG A 21 -0.54 -12.58 4.93
C ARG A 21 -0.21 -11.41 5.86
N TYR A 22 1.00 -11.38 6.41
CA TYR A 22 1.41 -10.31 7.31
C TYR A 22 1.63 -9.00 6.58
N VAL A 23 2.28 -9.04 5.42
CA VAL A 23 2.45 -7.86 4.55
C VAL A 23 1.10 -7.21 4.21
N LEU A 24 0.10 -8.00 3.84
CA LEU A 24 -1.23 -7.47 3.51
C LEU A 24 -1.94 -6.88 4.74
N LEU A 25 -1.78 -7.50 5.92
CA LEU A 25 -2.31 -6.93 7.17
C LEU A 25 -1.63 -5.61 7.52
N ASP A 26 -0.30 -5.54 7.40
CA ASP A 26 0.48 -4.34 7.68
C ASP A 26 0.10 -3.20 6.71
N ALA A 27 -0.06 -3.50 5.42
CA ALA A 27 -0.53 -2.53 4.43
C ALA A 27 -1.91 -1.97 4.79
N GLY A 28 -2.83 -2.82 5.25
CA GLY A 28 -4.14 -2.42 5.75
C GLY A 28 -4.06 -1.46 6.95
N HIS A 29 -3.27 -1.81 7.96
CA HIS A 29 -3.08 -0.97 9.15
C HIS A 29 -2.46 0.39 8.80
N ILE A 30 -1.48 0.42 7.88
CA ILE A 30 -0.87 1.67 7.45
C ILE A 30 -1.88 2.54 6.68
N ALA A 31 -2.69 1.94 5.81
CA ALA A 31 -3.73 2.66 5.06
C ALA A 31 -4.81 3.25 5.97
N GLU A 32 -5.21 2.55 7.04
CA GLU A 32 -6.12 3.08 8.06
C GLU A 32 -5.51 4.29 8.78
N ASN A 33 -4.23 4.21 9.18
CA ASN A 33 -3.53 5.34 9.78
C ASN A 33 -3.51 6.56 8.86
N VAL A 34 -3.30 6.38 7.55
CA VAL A 34 -3.42 7.46 6.56
C VAL A 34 -4.85 8.01 6.50
N ALA A 35 -5.87 7.16 6.57
CA ALA A 35 -7.26 7.58 6.58
C ALA A 35 -7.61 8.46 7.80
N LEU A 36 -7.15 8.04 8.98
CA LEU A 36 -7.34 8.77 10.23
C LEU A 36 -6.59 10.10 10.22
N ALA A 37 -5.34 10.11 9.76
CA ALA A 37 -4.56 11.33 9.60
C ALA A 37 -5.20 12.31 8.60
N ALA A 38 -5.68 11.81 7.45
CA ALA A 38 -6.40 12.63 6.48
C ALA A 38 -7.65 13.26 7.11
N THR A 39 -8.43 12.47 7.84
CA THR A 39 -9.63 12.94 8.55
C THR A 39 -9.30 14.03 9.57
N ALA A 40 -8.26 13.83 10.39
CA ALA A 40 -7.81 14.81 11.38
C ALA A 40 -7.36 16.14 10.76
N LEU A 41 -6.85 16.10 9.53
CA LEU A 41 -6.42 17.28 8.76
C LEU A 41 -7.54 17.91 7.92
N GLY A 42 -8.78 17.43 8.01
CA GLY A 42 -9.90 17.90 7.19
C GLY A 42 -9.78 17.54 5.70
N LEU A 43 -9.04 16.48 5.39
CA LEU A 43 -8.88 15.92 4.05
C LEU A 43 -9.79 14.70 3.86
N GLY A 44 -10.03 14.33 2.60
CA GLY A 44 -10.62 13.06 2.23
C GLY A 44 -9.54 12.05 1.84
N SER A 45 -9.80 10.76 2.05
CA SER A 45 -8.96 9.67 1.56
C SER A 45 -9.80 8.57 0.90
N CYS A 46 -9.17 7.81 0.00
CA CYS A 46 -9.76 6.63 -0.65
C CYS A 46 -8.69 5.56 -0.80
N GLN A 47 -8.91 4.42 -0.17
CA GLN A 47 -8.06 3.25 -0.17
C GLN A 47 -8.39 2.39 -1.39
N ILE A 48 -7.36 1.96 -2.13
CA ILE A 48 -7.51 1.35 -3.45
C ILE A 48 -6.71 0.05 -3.46
N ALA A 49 -7.43 -1.08 -3.48
CA ALA A 49 -6.86 -2.44 -3.55
C ALA A 49 -6.88 -3.03 -4.96
N ALA A 50 -7.57 -2.39 -5.90
CA ALA A 50 -7.66 -2.83 -7.28
C ALA A 50 -6.93 -1.82 -8.17
N PHE A 51 -5.84 -2.27 -8.78
CA PHE A 51 -5.00 -1.54 -9.71
C PHE A 51 -4.35 -2.58 -10.65
N PHE A 52 -3.65 -2.11 -11.67
CA PHE A 52 -2.86 -3.00 -12.52
C PHE A 52 -1.45 -3.11 -11.95
N ASP A 53 -1.06 -4.29 -11.50
CA ASP A 53 0.18 -4.53 -10.76
C ASP A 53 1.43 -4.20 -11.59
N GLU A 54 1.46 -4.60 -12.87
CA GLU A 54 2.60 -4.36 -13.77
C GLU A 54 2.81 -2.86 -13.99
N GLU A 55 1.75 -2.13 -14.35
CA GLU A 55 1.82 -0.68 -14.58
C GLU A 55 2.16 0.09 -13.30
N ALA A 56 1.72 -0.41 -12.13
CA ALA A 56 2.05 0.17 -10.85
C ALA A 56 3.54 -0.06 -10.48
N ALA A 57 4.07 -1.24 -10.75
CA ALA A 57 5.49 -1.55 -10.55
C ALA A 57 6.39 -0.74 -11.49
N ASP A 58 6.03 -0.66 -12.78
CA ASP A 58 6.72 0.14 -13.80
C ASP A 58 6.76 1.63 -13.43
N LEU A 59 5.64 2.17 -12.92
CA LEU A 59 5.57 3.57 -12.46
C LEU A 59 6.59 3.86 -11.34
N LEU A 60 6.86 2.89 -10.48
CA LEU A 60 7.79 3.02 -9.36
C LEU A 60 9.21 2.54 -9.68
N GLY A 61 9.41 1.85 -10.81
CA GLY A 61 10.69 1.24 -11.17
C GLY A 61 11.13 0.12 -10.23
N VAL A 62 10.17 -0.64 -9.69
CA VAL A 62 10.43 -1.79 -8.80
C VAL A 62 10.20 -3.11 -9.54
N ASP A 63 10.91 -4.15 -9.11
CA ASP A 63 10.67 -5.52 -9.58
C ASP A 63 9.46 -6.12 -8.84
N PRO A 64 8.37 -6.47 -9.53
CA PRO A 64 7.16 -7.00 -8.88
C PRO A 64 7.37 -8.36 -8.21
N ASP A 65 8.39 -9.14 -8.60
CA ASP A 65 8.70 -10.44 -7.98
C ASP A 65 9.41 -10.29 -6.63
N GLU A 66 10.20 -9.23 -6.46
CA GLU A 66 10.93 -8.93 -5.21
C GLU A 66 10.20 -7.93 -4.31
N GLU A 67 9.59 -6.90 -4.91
CA GLU A 67 8.94 -5.77 -4.26
C GLU A 67 7.61 -5.39 -4.96
N PRO A 68 6.56 -6.23 -4.83
CA PRO A 68 5.25 -5.94 -5.40
C PRO A 68 4.61 -4.70 -4.76
N VAL A 69 3.83 -3.97 -5.58
CA VAL A 69 2.88 -2.98 -5.09
C VAL A 69 1.70 -3.71 -4.44
N VAL A 70 1.44 -3.43 -3.16
CA VAL A 70 0.43 -4.18 -2.38
C VAL A 70 -0.82 -3.37 -2.07
N TYR A 71 -0.72 -2.03 -2.05
CA TYR A 71 -1.87 -1.18 -1.76
C TYR A 71 -1.66 0.28 -2.17
N MET A 72 -2.75 1.04 -2.34
CA MET A 72 -2.70 2.47 -2.63
C MET A 72 -3.71 3.27 -1.81
N SER A 73 -3.44 4.57 -1.65
CA SER A 73 -4.40 5.52 -1.09
C SER A 73 -4.30 6.90 -1.75
N ALA A 74 -5.43 7.37 -2.28
CA ALA A 74 -5.58 8.76 -2.68
C ALA A 74 -5.91 9.61 -1.44
N VAL A 75 -5.31 10.79 -1.32
CA VAL A 75 -5.63 11.79 -0.29
C VAL A 75 -5.74 13.14 -0.97
N GLY A 76 -6.78 13.90 -0.63
CA GLY A 76 -7.07 15.18 -1.28
C GLY A 76 -8.03 16.05 -0.49
N ARG A 77 -8.28 17.26 -1.00
CA ARG A 77 -9.27 18.18 -0.43
C ARG A 77 -10.66 17.82 -0.96
N PRO A 78 -11.65 17.53 -0.10
CA PRO A 78 -13.02 17.34 -0.53
C PRO A 78 -13.53 18.61 -1.22
N ARG A 79 -14.19 18.46 -2.36
CA ARG A 79 -14.86 19.61 -3.00
C ARG A 79 -16.16 19.87 -2.23
N ARG A 80 -16.33 21.11 -1.76
CA ARG A 80 -17.59 21.57 -1.15
C ARG A 80 -18.76 21.43 -2.12
#